data_AF-A0A537KZ12-F1
#
_entry.id   AF-A0A537KZ12-F1
#
_cell.length_a   1.000
_cell.length_b   1.000
_cell.length_c   1.000
_cell.angle_alpha   90.00
_cell.angle_beta   90.00
_cell.angle_gamma   90.00
#
_symmetry.space_group_name_H-M   'P 1'
#
loop_
_entity.id
_entity.type
_entity.pdbx_description
1 polymer ?
#
loop_
_entity_poly.entity_id
_entity_poly.type
_entity_poly.pdbx_seq_one_letter_code
_entity_poly.pdbx_strand_id
1 'polypeptide(L)'
;MEYLDYATDIDGRLLHRLGLVAGLPDFVKKASEEDLVPPRGAGPDIFADPARGLLPCHTKAACWLSSAYFHEQRPALSKDVYAFISDRLEKMAAFHGISLGVKEARSKIESFRQLPDERELPDDDFALVYEDEGGRKVRRYPLRSSPEIKAAGEHYLKFRASAPFPLRRLFAEKVLEKAAAVGAYLPGEDELSRAAGRGACSAEDAARLLFDRVVLSRGGPGAYSPLQEAMLKLAKEVLERPEKARNREAMLQLAEVVDGFDESYRLKGHYQTGLGLPEDVLFGVTKQAVARLVEGHIETRTGNLYKAHELTRLRVREIREGLGEKYASELTRDGVMVDAEKAASVLPGMPEEDAALFDVLCQENGVQPSLRAAREVVDEHVALFRRAMAGKA
;
A
#
# COMPACT_ATOMS: atom_id res chain seq x y z
N MET A 1 -21.60 -41.01 5.72
CA MET A 1 -20.58 -39.95 5.66
C MET A 1 -20.85 -39.17 4.38
N GLU A 2 -21.47 -38.01 4.55
CA GLU A 2 -22.04 -37.19 3.49
C GLU A 2 -21.10 -36.00 3.29
N TYR A 3 -20.71 -35.74 2.04
CA TYR A 3 -19.94 -34.57 1.66
C TYR A 3 -20.69 -33.85 0.55
N LEU A 4 -20.58 -32.53 0.56
CA LEU A 4 -21.30 -31.63 -0.32
C LEU A 4 -20.57 -31.49 -1.65
N ASP A 5 -21.36 -31.45 -2.71
CA ASP A 5 -20.99 -30.97 -4.03
C ASP A 5 -21.43 -29.50 -4.16
N TYR A 6 -20.79 -28.73 -5.04
CA TYR A 6 -21.25 -27.39 -5.41
C TYR A 6 -22.69 -27.39 -5.94
N ALA A 7 -23.14 -28.47 -6.59
CA ALA A 7 -24.54 -28.63 -7.03
C ALA A 7 -25.54 -28.73 -5.85
N THR A 8 -25.05 -29.06 -4.66
CA THR A 8 -25.85 -29.23 -3.43
C THR A 8 -25.59 -28.12 -2.40
N ASP A 9 -24.70 -27.17 -2.70
CA ASP A 9 -24.37 -26.01 -1.86
C ASP A 9 -25.37 -24.88 -2.10
N ILE A 10 -26.60 -25.07 -1.63
CA ILE A 10 -27.74 -24.18 -1.91
C ILE A 10 -27.50 -22.75 -1.42
N ASP A 11 -26.79 -22.58 -0.30
CA ASP A 11 -26.49 -21.26 0.28
C ASP A 11 -25.18 -20.64 -0.22
N GLY A 12 -24.42 -21.38 -1.06
CA GLY A 12 -23.18 -20.92 -1.68
C GLY A 12 -22.06 -20.59 -0.69
N ARG A 13 -22.19 -21.00 0.59
CA ARG A 13 -21.21 -20.62 1.63
C ARG A 13 -19.86 -21.26 1.37
N LEU A 14 -19.87 -22.52 0.94
CA LEU A 14 -18.64 -23.24 0.64
C LEU A 14 -18.00 -22.69 -0.64
N LEU A 15 -18.80 -22.31 -1.64
CA LEU A 15 -18.32 -21.63 -2.86
C LEU A 15 -17.60 -20.33 -2.53
N HIS A 16 -18.25 -19.48 -1.73
CA HIS A 16 -17.69 -18.17 -1.34
C HIS A 16 -16.37 -18.34 -0.58
N ARG A 17 -16.32 -19.28 0.36
CA ARG A 17 -15.09 -19.60 1.10
C ARG A 17 -13.97 -20.08 0.17
N LEU A 18 -14.26 -20.99 -0.75
CA LEU A 18 -13.29 -21.48 -1.74
C LEU A 18 -12.79 -20.36 -2.65
N GLY A 19 -13.68 -19.43 -3.03
CA GLY A 19 -13.33 -18.24 -3.78
C GLY A 19 -12.33 -17.33 -3.06
N LEU A 20 -12.45 -17.19 -1.74
CA LEU A 20 -11.50 -16.43 -0.91
C LEU A 20 -10.17 -17.17 -0.72
N VAL A 21 -10.21 -18.49 -0.50
CA VAL A 21 -9.03 -19.30 -0.12
C VAL A 21 -8.20 -19.73 -1.32
N ALA A 22 -8.82 -20.40 -2.29
CA ALA A 22 -8.12 -20.95 -3.45
C ALA A 22 -7.99 -19.93 -4.60
N GLY A 23 -8.95 -19.00 -4.66
CA GLY A 23 -9.16 -18.11 -5.80
C GLY A 23 -9.83 -18.86 -6.96
N LEU A 24 -10.91 -18.32 -7.51
CA LEU A 24 -11.58 -18.92 -8.66
C LEU A 24 -10.80 -18.62 -9.96
N PRO A 25 -10.44 -19.63 -10.76
CA PRO A 25 -9.88 -19.42 -12.10
C PRO A 25 -10.87 -18.73 -13.03
N ASP A 26 -10.38 -18.04 -14.05
CA ASP A 26 -11.23 -17.28 -14.97
C ASP A 26 -12.23 -18.16 -15.72
N PHE A 27 -11.86 -19.39 -16.08
CA PHE A 27 -12.78 -20.34 -16.71
C PHE A 27 -13.90 -20.83 -15.77
N VAL A 28 -13.70 -20.75 -14.45
CA VAL A 28 -14.73 -21.03 -13.45
C VAL A 28 -15.62 -19.81 -13.26
N LYS A 29 -15.03 -18.60 -13.21
CA LYS A 29 -15.79 -17.33 -13.10
C LYS A 29 -16.70 -17.06 -14.31
N LYS A 30 -16.30 -17.55 -15.49
CA LYS A 30 -17.03 -17.39 -16.75
C LYS A 30 -17.95 -18.57 -17.09
N ALA A 31 -17.98 -19.60 -16.25
CA ALA A 31 -18.79 -20.80 -16.48
C ALA A 31 -20.28 -20.45 -16.41
N SER A 32 -21.04 -20.98 -17.37
CA SER A 32 -22.49 -20.93 -17.38
C SER A 32 -23.09 -22.08 -16.55
N GLU A 33 -24.41 -22.08 -16.36
CA GLU A 33 -25.10 -23.19 -15.70
C GLU A 33 -24.91 -24.52 -16.46
N GLU A 34 -24.89 -24.48 -17.79
CA GLU A 34 -24.68 -25.65 -18.65
C GLU A 34 -23.25 -26.23 -18.52
N ASP A 35 -22.28 -25.40 -18.16
CA ASP A 35 -20.90 -25.85 -17.90
C ASP A 35 -20.76 -26.56 -16.54
N LEU A 36 -21.69 -26.31 -15.63
CA LEU A 36 -21.63 -26.77 -14.24
C LEU A 36 -22.62 -27.90 -13.95
N VAL A 37 -23.75 -27.94 -14.65
CA VAL A 37 -24.80 -28.94 -14.46
C VAL A 37 -24.66 -30.04 -15.52
N PRO A 38 -24.47 -31.29 -15.11
CA PRO A 38 -24.40 -32.42 -16.03
C PRO A 38 -25.64 -32.50 -16.94
N PRO A 39 -25.47 -32.88 -18.23
CA PRO A 39 -26.59 -33.12 -19.11
C PRO A 39 -27.48 -34.27 -18.58
N ARG A 40 -28.79 -34.17 -18.81
CA ARG A 40 -29.74 -35.21 -18.39
C ARG A 40 -29.38 -36.55 -19.03
N GLY A 41 -29.30 -37.60 -18.21
CA GLY A 41 -28.95 -38.95 -18.66
C GLY A 41 -27.44 -39.17 -18.86
N ALA A 42 -26.58 -38.28 -18.35
CA ALA A 42 -25.15 -38.50 -18.36
C ALA A 42 -24.74 -39.81 -17.67
N GLY A 43 -23.72 -40.46 -18.22
CA GLY A 43 -23.17 -41.69 -17.68
C GLY A 43 -22.45 -41.50 -16.35
N PRO A 44 -22.22 -42.57 -15.57
CA PRO A 44 -21.56 -42.50 -14.27
C PRO A 44 -20.06 -42.10 -14.36
N ASP A 45 -19.47 -42.17 -15.55
CA ASP A 45 -18.07 -41.89 -15.83
C ASP A 45 -17.70 -40.40 -15.73
N ILE A 46 -18.67 -39.49 -15.91
CA ILE A 46 -18.43 -38.05 -15.80
C ILE A 46 -18.32 -37.56 -14.35
N PHE A 47 -18.59 -38.43 -13.37
CA PHE A 47 -18.58 -38.11 -11.95
C PHE A 47 -17.33 -38.68 -11.27
N ALA A 48 -16.75 -37.90 -10.35
CA ALA A 48 -15.66 -38.38 -9.51
C ALA A 48 -16.15 -39.32 -8.40
N ASP A 49 -17.43 -39.21 -8.00
CA ASP A 49 -18.14 -40.23 -7.23
C ASP A 49 -19.32 -40.83 -8.03
N PRO A 50 -19.05 -41.87 -8.84
CA PRO A 50 -20.06 -42.51 -9.68
C PRO A 50 -21.20 -43.17 -8.91
N ALA A 51 -20.94 -43.66 -7.69
CA ALA A 51 -21.92 -44.42 -6.92
C ALA A 51 -23.05 -43.51 -6.41
N ARG A 52 -22.73 -42.24 -6.14
CA ARG A 52 -23.70 -41.24 -5.68
C ARG A 52 -24.10 -40.24 -6.77
N GLY A 53 -23.43 -40.25 -7.91
CA GLY A 53 -23.62 -39.24 -8.96
C GLY A 53 -23.23 -37.84 -8.50
N LEU A 54 -22.18 -37.74 -7.68
CA LEU A 54 -21.67 -36.48 -7.11
C LEU A 54 -20.31 -36.12 -7.72
N LEU A 55 -19.94 -34.86 -7.59
CA LEU A 55 -18.66 -34.31 -8.06
C LEU A 55 -18.54 -34.42 -9.59
N PRO A 56 -19.43 -33.79 -10.34
CA PRO A 56 -19.40 -33.78 -11.79
C PRO A 56 -18.10 -33.15 -12.33
N CYS A 57 -17.57 -33.77 -13.37
CA CYS A 57 -16.30 -33.41 -13.99
C CYS A 57 -16.41 -33.41 -15.53
N HIS A 58 -17.60 -33.17 -16.07
CA HIS A 58 -17.87 -33.18 -17.51
C HIS A 58 -17.26 -31.98 -18.25
N THR A 59 -17.00 -30.86 -17.56
CA THR A 59 -16.24 -29.71 -18.08
C THR A 59 -15.03 -29.40 -17.20
N LYS A 60 -14.15 -28.51 -17.70
CA LYS A 60 -13.01 -27.99 -16.92
C LYS A 60 -13.47 -27.26 -15.65
N ALA A 61 -14.55 -26.47 -15.75
CA ALA A 61 -15.06 -25.69 -14.63
C ALA A 61 -15.67 -26.60 -13.55
N ALA A 62 -16.51 -27.56 -13.96
CA ALA A 62 -17.09 -28.57 -13.09
C ALA A 62 -16.01 -29.39 -12.37
N CYS A 63 -14.99 -29.85 -13.12
CA CYS A 63 -13.89 -30.63 -12.55
C CYS A 63 -13.07 -29.85 -11.52
N TRP A 64 -12.80 -28.56 -11.77
CA TRP A 64 -12.08 -27.72 -10.81
C TRP A 64 -12.89 -27.51 -9.53
N LEU A 65 -14.19 -27.18 -9.64
CA LEU A 65 -15.07 -26.97 -8.49
C LEU A 65 -15.26 -28.25 -7.68
N SER A 66 -15.55 -29.38 -8.33
CA SER A 66 -15.63 -30.70 -7.70
C SER A 66 -14.37 -31.03 -6.90
N SER A 67 -13.19 -30.75 -7.48
CA SER A 67 -11.92 -30.97 -6.79
C SER A 67 -11.77 -30.07 -5.55
N ALA A 68 -12.06 -28.78 -5.68
CA ALA A 68 -11.95 -27.82 -4.58
C ALA A 68 -12.91 -28.14 -3.41
N TYR A 69 -14.18 -28.43 -3.72
CA TYR A 69 -15.20 -28.84 -2.73
C TYR A 69 -14.81 -30.11 -1.98
N PHE A 70 -14.32 -31.10 -2.72
CA PHE A 70 -13.92 -32.37 -2.14
C PHE A 70 -12.72 -32.22 -1.19
N HIS A 71 -11.69 -31.49 -1.62
CA HIS A 71 -10.48 -31.29 -0.81
C HIS A 71 -10.74 -30.45 0.43
N GLU A 72 -11.67 -29.49 0.40
CA GLU A 72 -12.05 -28.69 1.58
C GLU A 72 -12.68 -29.54 2.69
N GLN A 73 -13.39 -30.61 2.32
CA GLN A 73 -14.09 -31.49 3.25
C GLN A 73 -13.24 -32.69 3.73
N ARG A 74 -11.95 -32.75 3.35
CA ARG A 74 -11.00 -33.81 3.76
C ARG A 74 -11.10 -34.25 5.22
N PRO A 75 -11.19 -33.36 6.24
CA PRO A 75 -11.21 -33.78 7.64
C PRO A 75 -12.42 -34.65 8.02
N ALA A 76 -13.54 -34.48 7.30
CA ALA A 76 -14.77 -35.23 7.53
C ALA A 76 -14.79 -36.59 6.82
N LEU A 77 -13.77 -36.92 6.01
CA LEU A 77 -13.73 -38.10 5.14
C LEU A 77 -12.82 -39.21 5.66
N SER A 78 -13.25 -40.46 5.49
CA SER A 78 -12.39 -41.63 5.73
C SER A 78 -11.22 -41.66 4.75
N LYS A 79 -10.11 -42.31 5.16
CA LYS A 79 -8.89 -42.38 4.33
C LYS A 79 -9.15 -43.06 2.98
N ASP A 80 -9.94 -44.14 2.97
CA ASP A 80 -10.18 -44.94 1.77
C ASP A 80 -11.07 -44.20 0.75
N VAL A 81 -12.15 -43.56 1.23
CA VAL A 81 -13.02 -42.73 0.38
C VAL A 81 -12.25 -41.56 -0.21
N TYR A 82 -11.43 -40.91 0.62
CA TYR A 82 -10.59 -39.81 0.16
C TYR A 82 -9.60 -40.24 -0.92
N ALA A 83 -8.89 -41.35 -0.71
CA ALA A 83 -7.92 -41.86 -1.68
C ALA A 83 -8.56 -42.21 -3.02
N PHE A 84 -9.70 -42.92 -3.01
CA PHE A 84 -10.40 -43.34 -4.22
C PHE A 84 -10.87 -42.16 -5.07
N ILE A 85 -11.55 -41.19 -4.46
CA ILE A 85 -12.10 -40.04 -5.19
C ILE A 85 -10.99 -39.06 -5.60
N SER A 86 -9.96 -38.87 -4.77
CA SER A 86 -8.80 -38.04 -5.12
C SER A 86 -8.09 -38.57 -6.37
N ASP A 87 -7.87 -39.89 -6.48
CA ASP A 87 -7.28 -40.50 -7.68
C ASP A 87 -8.12 -40.26 -8.94
N ARG A 88 -9.45 -40.36 -8.83
CA ARG A 88 -10.36 -40.05 -9.96
C ARG A 88 -10.31 -38.58 -10.35
N LEU A 89 -10.39 -37.67 -9.37
CA LEU A 89 -10.30 -36.22 -9.60
C LEU A 89 -8.97 -35.85 -10.26
N GLU A 90 -7.86 -36.45 -9.84
CA GLU A 90 -6.53 -36.22 -10.44
C GLU A 90 -6.48 -36.66 -11.92
N LYS A 91 -7.07 -37.82 -12.25
CA LYS A 91 -7.18 -38.31 -13.63
C LYS A 91 -8.08 -37.42 -14.49
N MET A 92 -9.20 -36.97 -13.95
CA MET A 92 -10.12 -36.06 -14.65
C MET A 92 -9.52 -34.67 -14.84
N ALA A 93 -8.80 -34.15 -13.85
CA ALA A 93 -8.06 -32.90 -13.96
C ALA A 93 -6.96 -33.00 -15.03
N ALA A 94 -6.30 -34.16 -15.16
CA ALA A 94 -5.33 -34.42 -16.22
C ALA A 94 -5.99 -34.44 -17.61
N PHE A 95 -7.14 -35.11 -17.75
CA PHE A 95 -7.91 -35.11 -19.00
C PHE A 95 -8.29 -33.69 -19.45
N HIS A 96 -8.71 -32.83 -18.53
CA HIS A 96 -9.08 -31.44 -18.81
C HIS A 96 -7.89 -30.48 -18.96
N GLY A 97 -6.67 -30.95 -18.69
CA GLY A 97 -5.44 -30.13 -18.71
C GLY A 97 -5.35 -29.10 -17.59
N ILE A 98 -6.00 -29.36 -16.44
CA ILE A 98 -6.07 -28.43 -15.30
C ILE A 98 -5.37 -28.97 -14.04
N SER A 99 -4.59 -30.05 -14.15
CA SER A 99 -3.92 -30.68 -12.99
C SER A 99 -3.11 -29.71 -12.14
N LEU A 100 -2.39 -28.76 -12.76
CA LEU A 100 -1.63 -27.76 -12.03
C LEU A 100 -2.56 -26.86 -11.19
N GLY A 101 -3.61 -26.31 -11.81
CA GLY A 101 -4.56 -25.43 -11.12
C GLY A 101 -5.34 -26.13 -9.99
N VAL A 102 -5.63 -27.44 -10.13
CA VAL A 102 -6.24 -28.24 -9.05
C VAL A 102 -5.24 -28.49 -7.91
N LYS A 103 -3.98 -28.80 -8.22
CA LYS A 103 -2.92 -28.97 -7.20
C LYS A 103 -2.66 -27.67 -6.43
N GLU A 104 -2.62 -26.53 -7.12
CA GLU A 104 -2.49 -25.21 -6.50
C GLU A 104 -3.68 -24.89 -5.58
N ALA A 105 -4.90 -25.12 -6.05
CA ALA A 105 -6.11 -24.92 -5.25
C ALA A 105 -6.09 -25.79 -3.98
N ARG A 106 -5.75 -27.07 -4.12
CA ARG A 106 -5.61 -28.01 -2.99
C ARG A 106 -4.56 -27.54 -1.99
N SER A 107 -3.38 -27.12 -2.47
CA SER A 107 -2.31 -26.63 -1.60
C SER A 107 -2.73 -25.39 -0.80
N LYS A 108 -3.43 -24.45 -1.44
CA LYS A 108 -3.97 -23.26 -0.76
C LYS A 108 -5.02 -23.61 0.29
N ILE A 109 -5.95 -24.52 -0.05
CA ILE A 109 -6.98 -25.02 0.87
C ILE A 109 -6.33 -25.67 2.10
N GLU A 110 -5.34 -26.54 1.89
CA GLU A 110 -4.63 -27.22 2.97
C GLU A 110 -3.85 -26.25 3.84
N SER A 111 -3.14 -25.29 3.23
CA SER A 111 -2.41 -24.24 3.95
C SER A 111 -3.35 -23.38 4.80
N PHE A 112 -4.50 -22.99 4.25
CA PHE A 112 -5.50 -22.20 5.00
C PHE A 112 -6.11 -22.98 6.16
N ARG A 113 -6.31 -24.29 6.01
CA ARG A 113 -6.83 -25.14 7.10
C ARG A 113 -5.85 -25.25 8.27
N GLN A 114 -4.55 -25.15 8.01
CA GLN A 114 -3.54 -25.15 9.07
C GLN A 114 -3.49 -23.84 9.86
N LEU A 115 -4.14 -22.78 9.36
CA LEU A 115 -4.24 -21.53 10.09
C LEU A 115 -5.19 -21.69 11.29
N PRO A 116 -4.92 -21.03 12.43
CA PRO A 116 -5.82 -21.07 13.58
C PRO A 116 -7.22 -20.54 13.25
N ASP A 117 -8.24 -21.08 13.92
CA ASP A 117 -9.62 -20.61 13.79
C ASP A 117 -9.73 -19.16 14.31
N GLU A 118 -10.42 -18.30 13.55
CA GLU A 118 -10.63 -16.89 13.92
C GLU A 118 -11.31 -16.72 15.28
N ARG A 119 -12.11 -17.71 15.71
CA ARG A 119 -12.76 -17.70 17.03
C ARG A 119 -11.76 -17.79 18.17
N GLU A 120 -10.64 -18.47 17.95
CA GLU A 120 -9.61 -18.74 18.95
C GLU A 120 -8.50 -17.69 18.93
N LEU A 121 -8.46 -16.84 17.89
CA LEU A 121 -7.46 -15.79 17.77
C LEU A 121 -7.67 -14.64 18.77
N PRO A 122 -6.58 -14.11 19.38
CA PRO A 122 -6.62 -12.84 20.10
C PRO A 122 -6.91 -11.66 19.18
N ASP A 123 -7.34 -10.54 19.76
CA ASP A 123 -7.66 -9.31 19.02
C ASP A 123 -6.48 -8.72 18.23
N ASP A 124 -5.26 -9.00 18.66
CA ASP A 124 -4.03 -8.51 18.01
C ASP A 124 -3.78 -9.20 16.66
N ASP A 125 -4.44 -10.32 16.40
CA ASP A 125 -4.40 -11.01 15.11
C ASP A 125 -5.43 -10.47 14.11
N PHE A 126 -6.12 -9.37 14.44
CA PHE A 126 -7.06 -8.71 13.54
C PHE A 126 -6.65 -7.25 13.33
N ALA A 127 -6.65 -6.79 12.07
CA ALA A 127 -6.33 -5.40 11.76
C ALA A 127 -7.34 -4.41 12.37
N LEU A 128 -8.58 -4.86 12.59
CA LEU A 128 -9.64 -4.01 13.11
C LEU A 128 -10.51 -4.75 14.13
N VAL A 129 -10.61 -4.17 15.32
CA VAL A 129 -11.46 -4.63 16.41
C VAL A 129 -12.20 -3.43 16.98
N TYR A 130 -13.53 -3.47 17.00
CA TYR A 130 -14.38 -2.41 17.52
C TYR A 130 -15.70 -2.99 18.04
N GLU A 131 -16.44 -2.21 18.82
CA GLU A 131 -17.81 -2.55 19.23
C GLU A 131 -18.82 -1.93 18.26
N ASP A 132 -19.81 -2.72 17.81
CA ASP A 132 -20.91 -2.19 17.01
C ASP A 132 -21.92 -1.40 17.88
N GLU A 133 -22.92 -0.78 17.24
CA GLU A 133 -23.98 -0.03 17.93
C GLU A 133 -24.79 -0.87 18.94
N GLY A 134 -24.74 -2.19 18.82
CA GLY A 134 -25.37 -3.14 19.74
C GLY A 134 -24.43 -3.65 20.84
N GLY A 135 -23.24 -3.08 20.99
CA GLY A 135 -22.23 -3.50 21.97
C GLY A 135 -21.57 -4.83 21.64
N ARG A 136 -21.73 -5.36 20.42
CA ARG A 136 -21.08 -6.60 20.00
C ARG A 136 -19.69 -6.30 19.50
N LYS A 137 -18.73 -7.07 19.98
CA LYS A 137 -17.36 -7.02 19.51
C LYS A 137 -17.27 -7.56 18.08
N VAL A 138 -16.88 -6.69 17.16
CA VAL A 138 -16.65 -7.01 15.75
C VAL A 138 -15.14 -7.08 15.52
N ARG A 139 -14.69 -8.22 14.98
CA ARG A 139 -13.31 -8.47 14.56
C ARG A 139 -13.28 -8.60 13.03
N ARG A 140 -12.38 -7.88 12.37
CA ARG A 140 -12.25 -7.85 10.89
C ARG A 140 -10.79 -7.94 10.48
N TYR A 141 -10.57 -8.52 9.30
CA TYR A 141 -9.26 -8.68 8.65
C TYR A 141 -8.28 -9.46 9.55
N PRO A 142 -8.47 -10.79 9.68
CA PRO A 142 -7.45 -11.63 10.32
C PRO A 142 -6.10 -11.46 9.61
N LEU A 143 -5.00 -11.55 10.35
CA LEU A 143 -3.63 -11.31 9.88
C LEU A 143 -2.74 -12.53 10.14
N ARG A 144 -3.24 -13.73 9.83
CA ARG A 144 -2.57 -15.00 10.15
C ARG A 144 -1.53 -15.40 9.12
N SER A 145 -1.60 -14.84 7.93
CA SER A 145 -0.79 -15.26 6.78
C SER A 145 -0.46 -14.10 5.86
N SER A 146 0.60 -14.24 5.05
CA SER A 146 0.99 -13.22 4.08
C SER A 146 -0.12 -12.85 3.08
N PRO A 147 -0.94 -13.78 2.56
CA PRO A 147 -2.09 -13.43 1.72
C PRO A 147 -3.13 -12.55 2.43
N GLU A 148 -3.43 -12.83 3.70
CA GLU A 148 -4.39 -12.04 4.47
C GLU A 148 -3.85 -10.64 4.79
N ILE A 149 -2.57 -10.54 5.13
CA ILE A 149 -1.87 -9.26 5.35
C ILE A 149 -1.87 -8.43 4.05
N LYS A 150 -1.59 -9.07 2.91
CA LYS A 150 -1.67 -8.44 1.59
C LYS A 150 -3.09 -7.91 1.32
N ALA A 151 -4.11 -8.73 1.57
CA ALA A 151 -5.51 -8.34 1.39
C ALA A 151 -5.91 -7.18 2.31
N ALA A 152 -5.39 -7.13 3.54
CA ALA A 152 -5.60 -6.03 4.46
C ALA A 152 -4.99 -4.72 3.93
N GLY A 153 -3.76 -4.75 3.37
CA GLY A 153 -3.13 -3.60 2.72
C GLY A 153 -3.90 -3.08 1.50
N GLU A 154 -4.34 -4.00 0.62
CA GLU A 154 -5.19 -3.64 -0.53
C GLU A 154 -6.53 -3.04 -0.12
N HIS A 155 -7.12 -3.58 0.96
CA HIS A 155 -8.34 -3.04 1.52
C HIS A 155 -8.11 -1.61 2.04
N TYR A 156 -7.04 -1.40 2.81
CA TYR A 156 -6.66 -0.09 3.37
C TYR A 156 -6.67 1.03 2.33
N LEU A 157 -6.04 0.81 1.18
CA LEU A 157 -5.98 1.81 0.11
C LEU A 157 -7.37 2.23 -0.40
N LYS A 158 -8.37 1.33 -0.36
CA LYS A 158 -9.73 1.61 -0.82
C LYS A 158 -10.56 2.39 0.19
N PHE A 159 -10.39 2.14 1.49
CA PHE A 159 -11.23 2.74 2.53
C PHE A 159 -10.60 3.92 3.27
N ARG A 160 -9.28 4.13 3.15
CA ARG A 160 -8.57 5.13 3.96
C ARG A 160 -9.12 6.56 3.82
N ALA A 161 -9.72 6.94 2.70
CA ALA A 161 -10.30 8.27 2.56
C ALA A 161 -11.61 8.48 3.36
N SER A 162 -12.32 7.40 3.73
CA SER A 162 -13.63 7.48 4.40
C SER A 162 -13.58 7.14 5.89
N ALA A 163 -12.58 6.38 6.35
CA ALA A 163 -12.42 6.07 7.77
C ALA A 163 -11.87 7.27 8.56
N PRO A 164 -12.18 7.44 9.86
CA PRO A 164 -11.54 8.43 10.73
C PRO A 164 -10.07 8.12 11.01
N PHE A 165 -9.25 9.16 11.25
CA PHE A 165 -7.80 9.00 11.46
C PHE A 165 -7.41 7.99 12.55
N PRO A 166 -8.03 7.99 13.75
CA PRO A 166 -7.68 7.02 14.80
C PRO A 166 -7.84 5.56 14.34
N LEU A 167 -8.86 5.30 13.51
CA LEU A 167 -9.11 3.98 12.94
C LEU A 167 -8.05 3.61 11.90
N ARG A 168 -7.66 4.56 11.04
CA ARG A 168 -6.61 4.37 10.03
C ARG A 168 -5.28 4.05 10.69
N ARG A 169 -4.92 4.77 11.75
CA ARG A 169 -3.70 4.56 12.53
C ARG A 169 -3.67 3.17 13.16
N LEU A 170 -4.72 2.79 13.90
CA LEU A 170 -4.80 1.48 14.55
C LEU A 170 -4.67 0.34 13.54
N PHE A 171 -5.40 0.45 12.41
CA PHE A 171 -5.32 -0.52 11.33
C PHE A 171 -3.90 -0.63 10.78
N ALA A 172 -3.28 0.52 10.49
CA ALA A 172 -1.95 0.58 9.90
C ALA A 172 -0.86 0.01 10.82
N GLU A 173 -0.89 0.32 12.11
CA GLU A 173 0.07 -0.19 13.09
C GLU A 173 0.02 -1.72 13.16
N LYS A 174 -1.17 -2.31 13.29
CA LYS A 174 -1.34 -3.77 13.35
C LYS A 174 -0.89 -4.47 12.07
N VAL A 175 -1.27 -3.94 10.91
CA VAL A 175 -0.90 -4.55 9.62
C VAL A 175 0.61 -4.48 9.39
N LEU A 176 1.25 -3.34 9.69
CA LEU A 176 2.71 -3.20 9.55
C LEU A 176 3.47 -4.11 10.51
N GLU A 177 3.01 -4.25 11.76
CA GLU A 177 3.63 -5.15 12.74
C GLU A 177 3.54 -6.61 12.29
N LYS A 178 2.35 -7.06 11.86
CA LYS A 178 2.16 -8.42 11.36
C LYS A 178 2.93 -8.68 10.07
N ALA A 179 2.96 -7.73 9.14
CA ALA A 179 3.74 -7.83 7.92
C ALA A 179 5.24 -8.01 8.22
N ALA A 180 5.78 -7.22 9.15
CA ALA A 180 7.18 -7.33 9.57
C ALA A 180 7.48 -8.68 10.25
N ALA A 181 6.56 -9.18 11.09
CA ALA A 181 6.74 -10.44 11.79
C ALA A 181 6.85 -11.65 10.87
N VAL A 182 6.13 -11.65 9.74
CA VAL A 182 6.13 -12.78 8.79
C VAL A 182 6.94 -12.52 7.50
N GLY A 183 7.56 -11.34 7.38
CA GLY A 183 8.28 -10.92 6.16
C GLY A 183 7.40 -10.82 4.92
N ALA A 184 6.12 -10.47 5.08
CA ALA A 184 5.18 -10.37 3.95
C ALA A 184 5.39 -9.08 3.15
N TYR A 185 5.31 -9.20 1.81
CA TYR A 185 5.13 -8.03 0.96
C TYR A 185 3.78 -7.36 1.25
N LEU A 186 3.80 -6.04 1.45
CA LEU A 186 2.64 -5.25 1.83
C LEU A 186 2.34 -4.17 0.79
N PRO A 187 1.27 -4.33 -0.03
CA PRO A 187 0.80 -3.26 -0.90
C PRO A 187 0.42 -2.04 -0.06
N GLY A 188 0.86 -0.86 -0.49
CA GLY A 188 0.57 0.39 0.20
C GLY A 188 1.33 0.57 1.53
N GLU A 189 2.50 -0.07 1.68
CA GLU A 189 3.32 0.03 2.91
C GLU A 189 3.69 1.47 3.27
N ASP A 190 3.86 2.33 2.27
CA ASP A 190 4.17 3.75 2.46
C ASP A 190 2.96 4.50 3.03
N GLU A 191 1.76 4.31 2.47
CA GLU A 191 0.51 4.87 2.97
C GLU A 191 0.18 4.37 4.39
N LEU A 192 0.42 3.09 4.66
CA LEU A 192 0.28 2.51 5.99
C LEU A 192 1.31 3.10 6.96
N SER A 193 2.56 3.27 6.52
CA SER A 193 3.62 3.89 7.33
C SER A 193 3.26 5.33 7.71
N ARG A 194 2.72 6.11 6.77
CA ARG A 194 2.22 7.46 7.05
C ARG A 194 1.10 7.46 8.08
N ALA A 195 0.10 6.60 7.91
CA ALA A 195 -1.01 6.50 8.85
C ALA A 195 -0.61 6.00 10.25
N ALA A 196 0.39 5.13 10.35
CA ALA A 196 1.01 4.72 11.61
C ALA A 196 1.92 5.80 12.22
N GLY A 197 2.02 6.99 11.61
CA GLY A 197 2.90 8.07 12.06
C GLY A 197 4.38 7.74 11.94
N ARG A 198 4.78 6.91 10.99
CA ARG A 198 6.18 6.50 10.71
C ARG A 198 6.80 7.37 9.61
N GLY A 199 6.73 8.68 9.80
CA GLY A 199 7.34 9.66 8.90
C GLY A 199 7.57 10.99 9.59
N ALA A 200 7.96 11.98 8.82
CA ALA A 200 8.15 13.35 9.28
C ALA A 200 7.65 14.34 8.23
N CYS A 201 7.50 15.59 8.66
CA CYS A 201 7.23 16.74 7.80
C CYS A 201 8.07 17.94 8.23
N SER A 202 8.11 18.97 7.38
CA SER A 202 8.59 20.28 7.78
C SER A 202 7.54 21.03 8.60
N ALA A 203 7.96 22.03 9.38
CA ALA A 203 7.01 22.88 10.10
C ALA A 203 6.10 23.65 9.13
N GLU A 204 6.63 23.94 7.96
CA GLU A 204 5.98 24.69 6.90
C GLU A 204 4.91 23.86 6.19
N ASP A 205 5.17 22.59 5.92
CA ASP A 205 4.16 21.66 5.39
C ASP A 205 3.00 21.47 6.38
N ALA A 206 3.33 21.29 7.67
CA ALA A 206 2.32 21.16 8.72
C ALA A 206 1.48 22.43 8.87
N ALA A 207 2.10 23.61 8.87
CA ALA A 207 1.38 24.88 8.94
C ALA A 207 0.52 25.15 7.70
N ARG A 208 1.04 24.81 6.51
CA ARG A 208 0.30 24.92 5.25
C ARG A 208 -0.91 24.01 5.24
N LEU A 209 -0.77 22.77 5.70
CA LEU A 209 -1.89 21.84 5.85
C LEU A 209 -3.04 22.43 6.66
N LEU A 210 -2.74 23.11 7.77
CA LEU A 210 -3.73 23.75 8.63
C LEU A 210 -4.36 24.98 7.93
N PHE A 211 -3.53 25.79 7.29
CA PHE A 211 -3.97 26.99 6.59
C PHE A 211 -4.92 26.66 5.41
N ASP A 212 -4.56 25.69 4.57
CA ASP A 212 -5.35 25.30 3.40
C ASP A 212 -6.76 24.84 3.81
N ARG A 213 -6.88 24.15 4.94
CA ARG A 213 -8.18 23.73 5.49
C ARG A 213 -9.00 24.90 6.02
N VAL A 214 -8.36 25.87 6.66
CA VAL A 214 -9.04 27.11 7.05
C VAL A 214 -9.58 27.83 5.82
N VAL A 215 -8.79 27.93 4.74
CA VAL A 215 -9.22 28.54 3.47
C VAL A 215 -10.42 27.80 2.87
N LEU A 216 -10.37 26.46 2.77
CA LEU A 216 -11.44 25.64 2.20
C LEU A 216 -12.72 25.64 3.04
N SER A 217 -12.59 25.79 4.36
CA SER A 217 -13.74 25.85 5.27
C SER A 217 -14.46 27.21 5.27
N ARG A 218 -13.97 28.22 4.53
CA ARG A 218 -14.59 29.54 4.51
C ARG A 218 -15.89 29.53 3.70
N GLY A 219 -16.98 29.95 4.35
CA GLY A 219 -18.26 30.22 3.68
C GLY A 219 -18.41 31.65 3.13
N GLY A 220 -17.37 32.49 3.20
CA GLY A 220 -17.40 33.89 2.74
C GLY A 220 -16.39 34.82 3.41
N PRO A 221 -16.49 36.14 3.17
CA PRO A 221 -15.56 37.16 3.68
C PRO A 221 -15.74 37.52 5.17
N GLY A 222 -16.67 36.88 5.87
CA GLY A 222 -16.95 37.12 7.30
C GLY A 222 -15.80 36.74 8.23
N ALA A 223 -16.02 36.98 9.53
CA ALA A 223 -15.08 36.60 10.59
C ALA A 223 -14.86 35.08 10.63
N TYR A 224 -13.67 34.68 11.07
CA TYR A 224 -13.34 33.27 11.27
C TYR A 224 -14.15 32.69 12.43
N SER A 225 -14.53 31.42 12.32
CA SER A 225 -15.11 30.68 13.44
C SER A 225 -14.06 30.42 14.53
N PRO A 226 -14.48 30.10 15.78
CA PRO A 226 -13.54 29.71 16.82
C PRO A 226 -12.63 28.53 16.44
N LEU A 227 -13.15 27.55 15.68
CA LEU A 227 -12.36 26.41 15.19
C LEU A 227 -11.32 26.85 14.14
N GLN A 228 -11.71 27.74 13.21
CA GLN A 228 -10.79 28.29 12.21
C GLN A 228 -9.69 29.13 12.87
N GLU A 229 -10.03 29.93 13.88
CA GLU A 229 -9.03 30.70 14.65
C GLU A 229 -8.07 29.79 15.43
N ALA A 230 -8.57 28.70 16.00
CA ALA A 230 -7.74 27.71 16.67
C ALA A 230 -6.75 27.04 15.69
N MET A 231 -7.20 26.65 14.50
CA MET A 231 -6.34 26.10 13.45
C MET A 231 -5.25 27.09 13.00
N LEU A 232 -5.58 28.37 12.83
CA LEU A 232 -4.59 29.41 12.51
C LEU A 232 -3.58 29.63 13.64
N LYS A 233 -4.01 29.56 14.90
CA LYS A 233 -3.11 29.63 16.06
C LYS A 233 -2.15 28.43 16.08
N LEU A 234 -2.66 27.22 15.83
CA LEU A 234 -1.82 26.01 15.72
C LEU A 234 -0.81 26.14 14.57
N ALA A 235 -1.23 26.65 13.40
CA ALA A 235 -0.33 26.87 12.27
C ALA A 235 0.81 27.83 12.61
N LYS A 236 0.47 28.95 13.26
CA LYS A 236 1.47 29.91 13.76
C LYS A 236 2.41 29.26 14.78
N GLU A 237 1.88 28.50 15.72
CA GLU A 237 2.68 27.86 16.77
C GLU A 237 3.66 26.84 16.19
N VAL A 238 3.24 26.04 15.22
CA VAL A 238 4.12 25.06 14.54
C VAL A 238 5.27 25.77 13.81
N LEU A 239 5.02 26.92 13.18
CA LEU A 239 6.06 27.74 12.55
C LEU A 239 7.02 28.38 13.55
N GLU A 240 6.51 28.86 14.69
CA GLU A 240 7.33 29.48 15.75
C GLU A 240 8.14 28.45 16.54
N ARG A 241 7.72 27.18 16.51
CA ARG A 241 8.35 26.06 17.24
C ARG A 241 8.57 24.85 16.32
N PRO A 242 9.51 24.91 15.36
CA PRO A 242 9.70 23.86 14.37
C PRO A 242 10.05 22.49 14.96
N GLU A 243 10.60 22.43 16.18
CA GLU A 243 10.85 21.19 16.91
C GLU A 243 9.57 20.37 17.16
N LYS A 244 8.40 21.02 17.22
CA LYS A 244 7.11 20.34 17.35
C LYS A 244 6.76 19.50 16.13
N ALA A 245 7.11 19.96 14.93
CA ALA A 245 6.90 19.20 13.69
C ALA A 245 7.75 17.92 13.63
N ARG A 246 8.82 17.84 14.43
CA ARG A 246 9.67 16.65 14.57
C ARG A 246 9.20 15.72 15.69
N ASN A 247 8.24 16.13 16.51
CA ASN A 247 7.70 15.32 17.59
C ASN A 247 6.54 14.46 17.06
N ARG A 248 6.76 13.15 16.98
CA ARG A 248 5.77 12.18 16.46
C ARG A 248 4.43 12.27 17.20
N GLU A 249 4.44 12.34 18.53
CA GLU A 249 3.21 12.36 19.32
C GLU A 249 2.41 13.65 19.07
N ALA A 250 3.09 14.79 18.99
CA ALA A 250 2.44 16.06 18.65
C ALA A 250 1.82 16.02 17.24
N MET A 251 2.49 15.40 16.26
CA MET A 251 1.96 15.27 14.90
C MET A 251 0.81 14.27 14.81
N LEU A 252 0.80 13.21 15.61
CA LEU A 252 -0.33 12.28 15.71
C LEU A 252 -1.57 12.99 16.27
N GLN A 253 -1.40 13.78 17.34
CA GLN A 253 -2.48 14.59 17.90
C GLN A 253 -2.96 15.64 16.90
N LEU A 254 -2.05 16.28 16.16
CA LEU A 254 -2.41 17.23 15.12
C LEU A 254 -3.21 16.56 14.00
N ALA A 255 -2.82 15.37 13.55
CA ALA A 255 -3.55 14.62 12.53
C ALA A 255 -5.00 14.30 12.98
N GLU A 256 -5.21 13.95 14.25
CA GLU A 256 -6.54 13.71 14.81
C GLU A 256 -7.39 14.99 14.89
N VAL A 257 -6.80 16.10 15.34
CA VAL A 257 -7.45 17.43 15.35
C VAL A 257 -7.88 17.84 13.94
N VAL A 258 -7.00 17.62 12.96
CA VAL A 258 -7.27 17.95 11.56
C VAL A 258 -8.39 17.06 10.98
N ASP A 259 -8.38 15.76 11.26
CA ASP A 259 -9.44 14.84 10.81
C ASP A 259 -10.81 15.24 11.39
N GLY A 260 -10.86 15.65 12.66
CA GLY A 260 -12.07 16.17 13.30
C GLY A 260 -12.54 17.52 12.74
N PHE A 261 -11.60 18.40 12.38
CA PHE A 261 -11.92 19.64 11.67
C PHE A 261 -12.51 19.37 10.29
N ASP A 262 -11.88 18.46 9.54
CA ASP A 262 -12.31 18.07 8.20
C ASP A 262 -13.69 17.42 8.23
N GLU A 263 -14.01 16.62 9.25
CA GLU A 263 -15.37 16.10 9.50
C GLU A 263 -16.37 17.23 9.75
N SER A 264 -16.04 18.16 10.65
CA SER A 264 -16.93 19.26 11.06
C SER A 264 -17.31 20.18 9.90
N TYR A 265 -16.39 20.36 8.95
CA TYR A 265 -16.58 21.19 7.75
C TYR A 265 -16.87 20.38 6.47
N ARG A 266 -17.08 19.07 6.59
CA ARG A 266 -17.34 18.15 5.45
C ARG A 266 -16.27 18.18 4.36
N LEU A 267 -15.02 18.41 4.75
CA LEU A 267 -13.88 18.51 3.84
C LEU A 267 -13.38 17.14 3.35
N LYS A 268 -13.80 16.03 3.97
CA LYS A 268 -13.41 14.66 3.57
C LYS A 268 -13.75 14.32 2.11
N GLY A 269 -14.82 14.91 1.56
CA GLY A 269 -15.17 14.76 0.14
C GLY A 269 -14.11 15.33 -0.82
N HIS A 270 -13.22 16.19 -0.33
CA HIS A 270 -12.15 16.80 -1.13
C HIS A 270 -10.85 15.99 -1.13
N TYR A 271 -10.79 14.87 -0.40
CA TYR A 271 -9.57 14.05 -0.32
C TYR A 271 -9.14 13.45 -1.66
N GLN A 272 -10.07 13.21 -2.56
CA GLN A 272 -9.79 12.69 -3.91
C GLN A 272 -9.57 13.79 -4.96
N THR A 273 -9.84 15.05 -4.63
CA THR A 273 -9.83 16.17 -5.59
C THR A 273 -8.73 17.21 -5.33
N GLY A 274 -7.85 16.96 -4.36
CA GLY A 274 -6.63 17.76 -4.14
C GLY A 274 -6.27 18.03 -2.69
N LEU A 275 -7.17 17.79 -1.73
CA LEU A 275 -6.85 17.94 -0.30
C LEU A 275 -6.20 16.65 0.22
N GLY A 276 -4.89 16.62 0.46
CA GLY A 276 -4.24 15.43 1.01
C GLY A 276 -4.80 15.03 2.38
N LEU A 277 -4.86 13.72 2.68
CA LEU A 277 -5.16 13.23 4.03
C LEU A 277 -4.18 13.82 5.06
N PRO A 278 -4.60 14.02 6.32
CA PRO A 278 -3.73 14.63 7.33
C PRO A 278 -2.39 13.92 7.48
N GLU A 279 -2.41 12.59 7.53
CA GLU A 279 -1.22 11.76 7.65
C GLU A 279 -0.33 11.76 6.40
N ASP A 280 -0.90 11.99 5.21
CA ASP A 280 -0.13 12.00 3.96
C ASP A 280 0.81 13.21 3.90
N VAL A 281 0.46 14.30 4.59
CA VAL A 281 1.32 15.48 4.72
C VAL A 281 2.18 15.40 5.98
N LEU A 282 1.58 15.17 7.14
CA LEU A 282 2.28 15.23 8.43
C LEU A 282 3.35 14.15 8.59
N PHE A 283 3.23 13.05 7.85
CA PHE A 283 4.20 11.96 7.82
C PHE A 283 4.73 11.69 6.41
N GLY A 284 4.66 12.67 5.50
CA GLY A 284 5.00 12.53 4.08
C GLY A 284 6.39 11.96 3.81
N VAL A 285 7.38 12.29 4.66
CA VAL A 285 8.75 11.76 4.55
C VAL A 285 8.88 10.48 5.38
N THR A 286 8.69 9.33 4.74
CA THR A 286 8.88 8.00 5.36
C THR A 286 10.29 7.46 5.11
N LYS A 287 10.71 6.41 5.85
CA LYS A 287 11.98 5.70 5.58
C LYS A 287 12.05 5.17 4.14
N GLN A 288 10.93 4.67 3.62
CA GLN A 288 10.85 4.15 2.26
C GLN A 288 10.90 5.27 1.21
N ALA A 289 10.30 6.42 1.50
CA ALA A 289 10.43 7.61 0.65
C ALA A 289 11.90 8.08 0.59
N VAL A 290 12.60 8.07 1.73
CA VAL A 290 14.04 8.39 1.79
C VAL A 290 14.88 7.34 1.08
N ALA A 291 14.62 6.04 1.25
CA ALA A 291 15.35 4.98 0.55
C ALA A 291 15.19 5.08 -0.97
N ARG A 292 13.95 5.30 -1.46
CA ARG A 292 13.67 5.55 -2.89
C ARG A 292 14.33 6.82 -3.41
N LEU A 293 14.42 7.85 -2.58
CA LEU A 293 15.16 9.07 -2.91
C LEU A 293 16.65 8.73 -3.09
N VAL A 294 17.27 8.06 -2.12
CA VAL A 294 18.70 7.70 -2.17
C VAL A 294 19.04 6.79 -3.35
N GLU A 295 18.22 5.79 -3.68
CA GLU A 295 18.47 4.86 -4.79
C GLU A 295 18.51 5.54 -6.18
N GLY A 296 17.85 6.69 -6.33
CA GLY A 296 17.80 7.44 -7.60
C GLY A 296 18.62 8.73 -7.63
N HIS A 297 19.30 9.06 -6.53
CA HIS A 297 20.05 10.31 -6.39
C HIS A 297 21.51 10.07 -6.08
N ILE A 298 22.35 11.02 -6.49
CA ILE A 298 23.78 11.02 -6.23
C ILE A 298 24.07 12.25 -5.38
N GLU A 299 24.65 12.00 -4.21
CA GLU A 299 25.09 13.03 -3.27
C GLU A 299 26.50 13.50 -3.64
N THR A 300 26.70 14.81 -3.68
CA THR A 300 28.03 15.44 -3.81
C THR A 300 28.62 15.69 -2.43
N ARG A 301 29.95 15.88 -2.35
CA ARG A 301 30.63 16.20 -1.07
C ARG A 301 30.08 17.46 -0.37
N THR A 302 29.47 18.38 -1.11
CA THR A 302 28.84 19.60 -0.58
C THR A 302 27.46 19.36 0.04
N GLY A 303 26.94 18.13 -0.05
CA GLY A 303 25.63 17.73 0.49
C GLY A 303 24.46 17.98 -0.46
N ASN A 304 24.71 18.34 -1.74
CA ASN A 304 23.65 18.44 -2.73
C ASN A 304 23.28 17.06 -3.27
N LEU A 305 21.99 16.83 -3.49
CA LEU A 305 21.46 15.60 -4.09
C LEU A 305 20.96 15.88 -5.50
N TYR A 306 21.51 15.19 -6.49
CA TYR A 306 21.10 15.29 -7.89
C TYR A 306 20.44 13.99 -8.35
N LYS A 307 19.42 14.07 -9.22
CA LYS A 307 18.86 12.87 -9.83
C LYS A 307 19.88 12.26 -10.78
N ALA A 308 20.13 10.96 -10.65
CA ALA A 308 21.11 10.26 -11.46
C ALA A 308 20.88 10.47 -12.97
N HIS A 309 19.63 10.43 -13.42
CA HIS A 309 19.28 10.65 -14.83
C HIS A 309 19.47 12.09 -15.30
N GLU A 310 19.36 13.09 -14.41
CA GLU A 310 19.61 14.49 -14.80
C GLU A 310 21.10 14.74 -14.98
N LEU A 311 21.94 14.13 -14.14
CA LEU A 311 23.40 14.17 -14.29
C LEU A 311 23.86 13.58 -15.62
N THR A 312 23.21 12.54 -16.14
CA THR A 312 23.55 11.99 -17.47
C THR A 312 23.35 12.98 -18.63
N ARG A 313 22.69 14.12 -18.40
CA ARG A 313 22.52 15.18 -19.41
C ARG A 313 23.74 16.09 -19.48
N LEU A 314 24.63 16.05 -18.50
CA LEU A 314 25.88 16.81 -18.50
C LEU A 314 26.82 16.22 -19.54
N ARG A 315 27.34 17.11 -20.40
CA ARG A 315 28.33 16.72 -21.41
C ARG A 315 29.70 16.67 -20.75
N VAL A 316 30.47 15.64 -21.07
CA VAL A 316 31.85 15.46 -20.57
C VAL A 316 32.74 16.63 -20.95
N ARG A 317 32.44 17.31 -22.06
CA ARG A 317 33.14 18.52 -22.47
C ARG A 317 33.07 19.64 -21.41
N GLU A 318 31.89 19.88 -20.84
CA GLU A 318 31.70 20.93 -19.82
C GLU A 318 32.45 20.56 -18.52
N ILE A 319 32.41 19.27 -18.16
CA ILE A 319 33.19 18.73 -17.03
C ILE A 319 34.69 18.89 -17.27
N ARG A 320 35.18 18.62 -18.50
CA ARG A 320 36.58 18.78 -18.87
C ARG A 320 37.02 20.24 -18.79
N GLU A 321 36.20 21.16 -19.26
CA GLU A 321 36.51 22.59 -19.27
C GLU A 321 36.49 23.19 -17.85
N GLY A 322 35.56 22.76 -16.98
CA GLY A 322 35.46 23.29 -15.62
C GLY A 322 36.30 22.55 -14.56
N LEU A 323 36.34 21.22 -14.60
CA LEU A 323 36.97 20.36 -13.57
C LEU A 323 38.24 19.64 -14.06
N GLY A 324 38.56 19.74 -15.36
CA GLY A 324 39.75 19.14 -15.95
C GLY A 324 39.60 17.68 -16.40
N GLU A 325 40.62 17.18 -17.10
CA GLU A 325 40.59 15.87 -17.76
C GLU A 325 40.42 14.70 -16.78
N LYS A 326 40.96 14.84 -15.56
CA LYS A 326 40.86 13.80 -14.52
C LYS A 326 39.39 13.43 -14.29
N TYR A 327 38.57 14.41 -13.91
CA TYR A 327 37.15 14.17 -13.62
C TYR A 327 36.33 13.90 -14.89
N ALA A 328 36.70 14.48 -16.03
CA ALA A 328 36.07 14.15 -17.31
C ALA A 328 36.20 12.65 -17.63
N SER A 329 37.36 12.05 -17.38
CA SER A 329 37.60 10.62 -17.60
C SER A 329 36.97 9.71 -16.52
N GLU A 330 36.97 10.16 -15.27
CA GLU A 330 36.42 9.40 -14.14
C GLU A 330 34.90 9.34 -14.17
N LEU A 331 34.22 10.39 -14.68
CA LEU A 331 32.76 10.51 -14.69
C LEU A 331 32.07 9.95 -15.95
N THR A 332 32.80 9.42 -16.93
CA THR A 332 32.23 8.94 -18.21
C THR A 332 32.66 7.53 -18.59
N ARG A 333 31.81 6.77 -19.28
CA ARG A 333 32.18 5.49 -19.92
C ARG A 333 32.50 5.64 -21.40
N ASP A 334 31.77 6.51 -22.10
CA ASP A 334 31.81 6.67 -23.55
C ASP A 334 32.61 7.91 -23.99
N GLY A 335 33.02 8.76 -23.05
CA GLY A 335 33.74 10.01 -23.33
C GLY A 335 32.84 11.16 -23.76
N VAL A 336 31.52 10.96 -23.78
CA VAL A 336 30.54 11.91 -24.33
C VAL A 336 29.64 12.47 -23.22
N MET A 337 29.01 11.58 -22.45
CA MET A 337 28.08 11.95 -21.39
C MET A 337 28.55 11.45 -20.03
N VAL A 338 28.08 12.10 -18.96
CA VAL A 338 28.31 11.60 -17.60
C VAL A 338 27.56 10.27 -17.42
N ASP A 339 28.26 9.28 -16.87
CA ASP A 339 27.71 7.97 -16.52
C ASP A 339 27.26 7.98 -15.06
N ALA A 340 26.01 7.58 -14.81
CA ALA A 340 25.42 7.65 -13.48
C ALA A 340 26.14 6.77 -12.44
N GLU A 341 26.57 5.57 -12.81
CA GLU A 341 27.26 4.66 -11.90
C GLU A 341 28.65 5.20 -11.52
N LYS A 342 29.37 5.74 -12.50
CA LYS A 342 30.65 6.42 -12.25
C LYS A 342 30.46 7.68 -11.40
N ALA A 343 29.49 8.52 -11.71
CA ALA A 343 29.16 9.70 -10.93
C ALA A 343 28.84 9.35 -9.47
N ALA A 344 28.06 8.30 -9.23
CA ALA A 344 27.75 7.81 -7.89
C ALA A 344 29.00 7.38 -7.09
N SER A 345 30.02 6.85 -7.78
CA SER A 345 31.28 6.45 -7.13
C SER A 345 32.24 7.61 -6.86
N VAL A 346 32.27 8.62 -7.73
CA VAL A 346 33.28 9.70 -7.70
C VAL A 346 32.80 10.90 -6.89
N LEU A 347 31.56 11.35 -7.09
CA LEU A 347 31.06 12.61 -6.53
C LEU A 347 31.04 12.69 -4.99
N PRO A 348 30.72 11.61 -4.24
CA PRO A 348 30.79 11.65 -2.77
C PRO A 348 32.21 11.78 -2.21
N GLY A 349 33.22 11.37 -3.00
CA GLY A 349 34.63 11.36 -2.62
C GLY A 349 35.44 12.55 -3.14
N MET A 350 34.83 13.45 -3.91
CA MET A 350 35.51 14.64 -4.42
C MET A 350 35.97 15.56 -3.28
N PRO A 351 37.12 16.26 -3.44
CA PRO A 351 37.48 17.38 -2.60
C PRO A 351 36.38 18.45 -2.58
N GLU A 352 36.24 19.16 -1.46
CA GLU A 352 35.14 20.11 -1.23
C GLU A 352 35.12 21.24 -2.27
N GLU A 353 36.29 21.74 -2.67
CA GLU A 353 36.42 22.77 -3.71
C GLU A 353 35.97 22.28 -5.10
N ASP A 354 36.36 21.05 -5.47
CA ASP A 354 35.97 20.43 -6.74
C ASP A 354 34.47 20.11 -6.77
N ALA A 355 33.91 19.66 -5.64
CA ALA A 355 32.48 19.39 -5.51
C ALA A 355 31.65 20.68 -5.59
N ALA A 356 32.12 21.79 -5.01
CA ALA A 356 31.48 23.09 -5.14
C ALA A 356 31.51 23.59 -6.59
N LEU A 357 32.61 23.39 -7.30
CA LEU A 357 32.73 23.74 -8.72
C LEU A 357 31.83 22.85 -9.61
N PHE A 358 31.72 21.56 -9.27
CA PHE A 358 30.77 20.65 -9.91
C PHE A 358 29.32 21.12 -9.74
N ASP A 359 28.94 21.61 -8.55
CA ASP A 359 27.60 22.12 -8.30
C ASP A 359 27.27 23.35 -9.19
N VAL A 360 28.25 24.24 -9.37
CA VAL A 360 28.12 25.41 -10.26
C VAL A 360 27.92 24.95 -11.70
N LEU A 361 28.74 24.01 -12.19
CA LEU A 361 28.60 23.45 -13.54
C LEU A 361 27.22 22.81 -13.76
N CYS A 362 26.70 22.10 -12.76
CA CYS A 362 25.35 21.54 -12.82
C CYS A 362 24.30 22.62 -13.04
N GLN A 363 24.36 23.71 -12.26
CA GLN A 363 23.41 24.82 -12.35
C GLN A 363 23.50 25.53 -13.71
N GLU A 364 24.69 25.81 -14.21
CA GLU A 364 24.92 26.44 -15.52
C GLU A 364 24.37 25.60 -16.68
N ASN A 365 24.36 24.28 -16.51
CA ASN A 365 23.83 23.33 -17.48
C ASN A 365 22.35 22.95 -17.23
N GLY A 366 21.66 23.68 -16.33
CA GLY A 366 20.24 23.50 -16.05
C GLY A 366 19.90 22.21 -15.27
N VAL A 367 20.88 21.60 -14.62
CA VAL A 367 20.71 20.46 -13.72
C VAL A 367 20.63 20.99 -12.30
N GLN A 368 19.43 20.94 -11.72
CA GLN A 368 19.16 21.53 -10.41
C GLN A 368 19.20 20.44 -9.32
N PRO A 369 19.80 20.73 -8.15
CA PRO A 369 19.77 19.80 -7.03
C PRO A 369 18.33 19.61 -6.52
N SER A 370 17.95 18.37 -6.28
CA SER A 370 16.63 18.00 -5.74
C SER A 370 16.46 18.43 -4.28
N LEU A 371 17.56 18.58 -3.54
CA LEU A 371 17.60 19.13 -2.18
C LEU A 371 18.61 20.28 -2.11
N ARG A 372 18.18 21.44 -2.58
CA ARG A 372 18.71 22.78 -2.25
C ARG A 372 17.61 23.85 -2.41
N ALA A 373 16.64 23.60 -3.31
CA ALA A 373 15.53 24.50 -3.70
C ALA A 373 14.28 24.49 -2.79
N ALA A 374 14.23 23.67 -1.72
CA ALA A 374 13.08 23.65 -0.81
C ALA A 374 12.97 24.91 0.09
N ARG A 375 14.00 25.75 0.12
CA ARG A 375 14.08 26.93 1.01
C ARG A 375 13.40 28.18 0.43
N GLU A 376 13.49 28.39 -0.89
CA GLU A 376 12.98 29.61 -1.54
C GLU A 376 11.45 29.62 -1.75
N VAL A 377 10.85 28.46 -2.08
CA VAL A 377 9.38 28.32 -2.23
C VAL A 377 8.67 28.50 -0.88
N VAL A 378 9.35 28.12 0.21
CA VAL A 378 8.88 28.28 1.58
C VAL A 378 8.87 29.75 2.00
N ASP A 379 9.89 30.53 1.63
CA ASP A 379 9.98 31.94 1.98
C ASP A 379 8.87 32.80 1.34
N GLU A 380 8.45 32.51 0.10
CA GLU A 380 7.31 33.19 -0.55
C GLU A 380 5.96 32.91 0.13
N HIS A 381 5.74 31.67 0.59
CA HIS A 381 4.50 31.28 1.25
C HIS A 381 4.44 31.78 2.70
N VAL A 382 5.57 31.78 3.42
CA VAL A 382 5.70 32.42 4.74
C VAL A 382 5.42 33.93 4.62
N ALA A 383 5.83 34.58 3.53
CA ALA A 383 5.51 35.99 3.28
C ALA A 383 3.99 36.22 3.04
N LEU A 384 3.31 35.33 2.30
CA LEU A 384 1.86 35.35 2.12
C LEU A 384 1.11 35.13 3.45
N PHE A 385 1.54 34.17 4.27
CA PHE A 385 0.98 33.92 5.60
C PHE A 385 1.16 35.13 6.53
N ARG A 386 2.35 35.75 6.55
CA ARG A 386 2.61 36.97 7.33
C ARG A 386 1.71 38.13 6.88
N ARG A 387 1.45 38.29 5.58
CA ARG A 387 0.51 39.29 5.05
C ARG A 387 -0.94 39.02 5.47
N ALA A 388 -1.38 37.77 5.42
CA ALA A 388 -2.71 37.37 5.87
C ALA A 388 -2.92 37.59 7.37
N MET A 389 -1.86 37.44 8.18
CA MET A 389 -1.88 37.72 9.62
C MET A 389 -1.75 39.21 9.95
N ALA A 390 -1.07 40.00 9.11
CA ALA A 390 -0.91 41.44 9.29
C ALA A 390 -2.15 42.27 8.90
N GLY A 391 -3.04 41.74 8.04
CA GLY A 391 -4.31 42.37 7.68
C GLY A 391 -5.40 42.33 8.76
N LYS A 392 -5.01 42.06 10.02
CA LYS A 392 -5.88 41.92 11.20
C LYS A 392 -5.47 42.83 12.36
N ALA A 393 -4.70 43.88 12.10
CA ALA A 393 -4.43 44.95 13.07
C ALA A 393 -5.45 46.09 12.90
#